data_AF-A0A8H6BSA2-F1
#
_entry.id   AF-A0A8H6BSA2-F1
#
_cell.length_a   1.000
_cell.length_b   1.000
_cell.length_c   1.000
_cell.angle_alpha   90.00
_cell.angle_beta   90.00
_cell.angle_gamma   90.00
#
_symmetry.space_group_name_H-M   'P 1'
#
loop_
_entity.id
_entity.type
_entity.pdbx_description
1 polymer ?
#
loop_
_entity_poly.entity_id
_entity_poly.type
_entity_poly.pdbx_seq_one_letter_code
_entity_poly.pdbx_strand_id
1 'polypeptide(L)'
;MEELSFIIYLPSEIIYQILQYLSHNTLVELISVPFLNQYVISYLYPVCLIDSKAKEVRHNPKVKVFKTITAFTKFQKLHNYSPQRLVLSNNIGTNNVGASTDWYSPYKLEIVNNLELITARNVVKVTLFSSFSLPIRAIPSHVTELSIFGDKLNLVHSNIQTLEINQFDLRYMELLTESIKELKLLEFKLPSSFPSSSVKFPINLTHLTITEGQHSLSSINLQSLLFLKSLNYKGNLKLNTPQMTSMQDLQLPESIERVCLKCLNLVSLQSISNLKCLTHLEIIDFPKLFTFFDTKFPSGLKTLIYKFDTVVPNLSYFQNQMVLNFDSSRLVRETTTGNMIFLKIDERFETPTN
;
A
#
# COMPACT_ATOMS: atom_id res chain seq x y z
N MET A 1 -42.15 -16.52 -0.98
CA MET A 1 -41.08 -17.01 -1.89
C MET A 1 -41.23 -16.43 -3.30
N GLU A 2 -42.45 -16.17 -3.80
CA GLU A 2 -42.66 -15.53 -5.11
C GLU A 2 -42.18 -14.06 -5.17
N GLU A 3 -42.24 -13.31 -4.06
CA GLU A 3 -41.89 -11.87 -4.01
C GLU A 3 -40.39 -11.55 -4.20
N LEU A 4 -39.48 -12.52 -4.08
CA LEU A 4 -38.03 -12.32 -4.28
C LEU A 4 -37.53 -12.87 -5.61
N SER A 5 -38.43 -13.39 -6.45
CA SER A 5 -38.08 -13.98 -7.75
C SER A 5 -37.44 -12.98 -8.71
N PHE A 6 -37.77 -11.69 -8.61
CA PHE A 6 -37.17 -10.66 -9.48
C PHE A 6 -35.65 -10.49 -9.26
N ILE A 7 -35.14 -10.82 -8.06
CA ILE A 7 -33.73 -10.66 -7.72
C ILE A 7 -32.84 -11.56 -8.59
N ILE A 8 -33.35 -12.70 -9.07
CA ILE A 8 -32.59 -13.61 -9.95
C ILE A 8 -32.30 -13.00 -11.34
N TYR A 9 -33.04 -11.96 -11.73
CA TYR A 9 -32.86 -11.26 -13.00
C TYR A 9 -32.00 -10.00 -12.88
N LEU A 10 -31.57 -9.64 -11.66
CA LEU A 10 -30.71 -8.49 -11.47
C LEU A 10 -29.27 -8.82 -11.90
N PRO A 11 -28.57 -7.89 -12.56
CA PRO A 11 -27.13 -7.99 -12.77
C PRO A 11 -26.39 -8.19 -11.44
N SER A 12 -25.29 -8.95 -11.48
CA SER A 12 -24.47 -9.26 -10.30
C SER A 12 -24.06 -8.01 -9.51
N GLU A 13 -23.80 -6.92 -10.22
CA GLU A 13 -23.37 -5.64 -9.66
C GLU A 13 -24.45 -5.04 -8.76
N ILE A 14 -25.72 -5.10 -9.20
CA ILE A 14 -26.87 -4.60 -8.45
C ILE A 14 -27.09 -5.49 -7.21
N ILE A 15 -26.97 -6.81 -7.36
CA ILE A 15 -27.09 -7.74 -6.23
C ILE A 15 -26.03 -7.40 -5.16
N TYR A 16 -24.76 -7.21 -5.54
CA TYR A 16 -23.71 -6.83 -4.59
C TYR A 16 -23.93 -5.47 -3.93
N GLN A 17 -24.50 -4.49 -4.64
CA GLN A 17 -24.90 -3.21 -4.05
C GLN A 17 -26.01 -3.38 -3.01
N ILE A 18 -27.00 -4.24 -3.26
CA ILE A 18 -28.06 -4.55 -2.29
C ILE A 18 -27.46 -5.19 -1.02
N LEU A 19 -26.57 -6.17 -1.19
CA LEU A 19 -25.93 -6.86 -0.06
C LEU A 19 -25.15 -5.92 0.87
N GLN A 20 -24.64 -4.80 0.35
CA GLN A 20 -23.93 -3.78 1.14
C GLN A 20 -24.80 -3.11 2.21
N TYR A 21 -26.11 -3.03 2.01
CA TYR A 21 -27.02 -2.41 2.96
C TYR A 21 -27.56 -3.38 4.02
N LEU A 22 -27.20 -4.66 3.94
CA LEU A 22 -27.69 -5.68 4.85
C LEU A 22 -26.75 -5.90 6.04
N SER A 23 -27.33 -6.23 7.19
CA SER A 23 -26.55 -6.59 8.38
C SER A 23 -25.84 -7.93 8.19
N HIS A 24 -24.74 -8.16 8.92
CA HIS A 24 -24.03 -9.44 8.85
C HIS A 24 -24.92 -10.64 9.19
N ASN A 25 -25.79 -10.52 10.20
CA ASN A 25 -26.71 -11.61 10.59
C ASN A 25 -27.69 -11.91 9.45
N THR A 26 -28.25 -10.87 8.83
CA THR A 26 -29.13 -11.01 7.66
C THR A 26 -28.39 -11.69 6.50
N LEU A 27 -27.15 -11.31 6.24
CA LEU A 27 -26.34 -11.95 5.20
C LEU A 27 -26.12 -13.44 5.51
N VAL A 28 -25.84 -13.82 6.75
CA VAL A 28 -25.67 -15.23 7.15
C VAL A 28 -26.95 -16.03 6.94
N GLU A 29 -28.11 -15.47 7.26
CA GLU A 29 -29.41 -16.12 7.01
C GLU A 29 -29.66 -16.33 5.51
N LEU A 30 -29.28 -15.36 4.67
CA LEU A 30 -29.46 -15.42 3.22
C LEU A 30 -28.59 -16.49 2.52
N ILE A 31 -27.58 -17.06 3.20
CA ILE A 31 -26.81 -18.21 2.68
C ILE A 31 -27.74 -19.41 2.41
N SER A 32 -28.80 -19.56 3.21
CA SER A 32 -29.77 -20.65 3.04
C SER A 32 -30.66 -20.50 1.80
N VAL A 33 -30.69 -19.32 1.18
CA VAL A 33 -31.50 -19.04 -0.01
C VAL A 33 -30.75 -19.51 -1.27
N PRO A 34 -31.22 -20.55 -1.99
CA PRO A 34 -30.41 -21.24 -3.00
C PRO A 34 -29.83 -20.35 -4.10
N PHE A 35 -30.60 -19.36 -4.58
CA PHE A 35 -30.16 -18.46 -5.66
C PHE A 35 -29.28 -17.30 -5.17
N LEU A 36 -29.35 -16.94 -3.87
CA LEU A 36 -28.50 -15.90 -3.28
C LEU A 36 -27.22 -16.45 -2.68
N ASN A 37 -27.19 -17.74 -2.35
CA ASN A 37 -26.08 -18.42 -1.69
C ASN A 37 -24.73 -18.06 -2.30
N GLN A 38 -24.59 -18.14 -3.63
CA GLN A 38 -23.35 -17.79 -4.34
C GLN A 38 -22.92 -16.33 -4.11
N TYR A 39 -23.86 -15.37 -4.25
CA TYR A 39 -23.58 -13.95 -4.16
C TYR A 39 -23.26 -13.55 -2.73
N VAL A 40 -24.01 -14.09 -1.77
CA VAL A 40 -23.83 -13.85 -0.34
C VAL A 40 -22.49 -14.41 0.13
N ILE A 41 -22.14 -15.65 -0.25
CA ILE A 41 -20.85 -16.24 0.13
C ILE A 41 -19.69 -15.48 -0.51
N SER A 42 -19.77 -15.15 -1.80
CA SER A 42 -18.75 -14.33 -2.47
C SER A 42 -18.64 -12.91 -1.91
N TYR A 43 -19.74 -12.34 -1.42
CA TYR A 43 -19.77 -11.03 -0.77
C TYR A 43 -19.17 -11.04 0.65
N LEU A 44 -19.52 -12.06 1.44
CA LEU A 44 -18.98 -12.25 2.79
C LEU A 44 -17.49 -12.58 2.75
N TYR A 45 -17.06 -13.36 1.75
CA TYR A 45 -15.69 -13.79 1.58
C TYR A 45 -15.14 -13.41 0.20
N PRO A 46 -14.89 -12.13 -0.08
CA PRO A 46 -14.39 -11.68 -1.38
C PRO A 46 -12.95 -12.17 -1.67
N VAL A 47 -12.21 -12.53 -0.62
CA VAL A 47 -10.84 -13.04 -0.73
C VAL A 47 -10.79 -14.49 -0.27
N CYS A 48 -10.19 -15.34 -1.09
CA CYS A 48 -9.91 -16.73 -0.78
C CYS A 48 -8.39 -16.93 -0.64
N LEU A 49 -7.95 -17.53 0.46
CA LEU A 49 -6.56 -17.95 0.65
C LEU A 49 -6.50 -19.48 0.69
N ILE A 50 -5.68 -20.06 -0.18
CA ILE A 50 -5.32 -21.47 -0.09
C ILE A 50 -3.88 -21.55 0.41
N ASP A 51 -3.69 -21.99 1.65
CA ASP A 51 -2.38 -22.09 2.28
C ASP A 51 -2.27 -23.37 3.13
N SER A 52 -1.39 -24.28 2.71
CA SER A 52 -1.12 -25.55 3.39
C SER A 52 -0.60 -25.38 4.82
N LYS A 53 -0.01 -24.22 5.13
CA LYS A 53 0.59 -23.87 6.43
C LYS A 53 -0.26 -22.88 7.23
N ALA A 54 -1.45 -22.49 6.75
CA ALA A 54 -2.32 -21.62 7.53
C ALA A 54 -2.65 -22.27 8.88
N LYS A 55 -2.15 -21.64 9.95
CA LYS A 55 -2.62 -21.92 11.32
C LYS A 55 -4.02 -21.34 11.48
N GLU A 56 -4.85 -21.95 12.32
CA GLU A 56 -6.15 -21.41 12.75
C GLU A 56 -5.94 -20.16 13.61
N VAL A 57 -5.47 -19.08 12.99
CA VAL A 57 -5.41 -17.75 13.58
C VAL A 57 -6.74 -17.07 13.27
N ARG A 58 -7.19 -16.13 14.10
CA ARG A 58 -8.36 -15.28 13.80
C ARG A 58 -8.11 -14.55 12.47
N HIS A 59 -8.53 -15.16 11.38
CA HIS A 59 -8.43 -14.58 10.06
C HIS A 59 -9.40 -13.42 9.95
N ASN A 60 -9.03 -12.43 9.13
CA ASN A 60 -9.94 -11.38 8.73
C ASN A 60 -11.27 -12.02 8.28
N PRO A 61 -12.43 -11.61 8.83
CA PRO A 61 -13.71 -12.26 8.56
C PRO A 61 -14.08 -12.23 7.07
N LYS A 62 -13.46 -11.36 6.27
CA LYS A 62 -13.64 -11.27 4.82
C LYS A 62 -12.76 -12.25 4.02
N VAL A 63 -11.96 -13.08 4.68
CA VAL A 63 -11.06 -14.04 4.04
C VAL A 63 -11.52 -15.46 4.34
N LYS A 64 -11.84 -16.23 3.31
CA LYS A 64 -12.06 -17.68 3.43
C LYS A 64 -10.73 -18.41 3.25
N VAL A 65 -10.37 -19.26 4.20
CA VAL A 65 -9.10 -20.00 4.18
C VAL A 65 -9.33 -21.49 3.94
N PHE A 66 -8.55 -22.07 3.03
CA PHE A 66 -8.51 -23.50 2.76
C PHE A 66 -7.08 -24.02 2.90
N LYS A 67 -6.91 -25.21 3.51
CA LYS A 67 -5.60 -25.86 3.61
C LYS A 67 -5.17 -26.52 2.29
N THR A 68 -6.12 -26.86 1.44
CA THR A 68 -5.85 -27.55 0.17
C THR A 68 -6.74 -27.04 -0.95
N ILE A 69 -6.20 -27.12 -2.17
CA ILE A 69 -6.95 -26.89 -3.41
C ILE A 69 -8.20 -27.76 -3.47
N THR A 70 -8.11 -29.05 -3.12
CA THR A 70 -9.25 -29.96 -3.16
C THR A 70 -10.38 -29.52 -2.24
N ALA A 71 -10.07 -29.00 -1.05
CA ALA A 71 -11.08 -28.47 -0.14
C ALA A 71 -11.76 -27.22 -0.72
N PHE A 72 -10.97 -26.33 -1.32
CA PHE A 72 -11.49 -25.18 -2.05
C PHE A 72 -12.40 -25.61 -3.21
N THR A 73 -11.98 -26.53 -4.08
CA THR A 73 -12.78 -26.97 -5.23
C THR A 73 -14.09 -27.63 -4.80
N LYS A 74 -14.09 -28.41 -3.72
CA LYS A 74 -15.33 -28.97 -3.14
C LYS A 74 -16.27 -27.87 -2.66
N PHE A 75 -15.75 -26.87 -1.95
CA PHE A 75 -16.53 -25.72 -1.50
C PHE A 75 -17.06 -24.89 -2.68
N GLN A 76 -16.21 -24.66 -3.68
CA GLN A 76 -16.57 -23.95 -4.91
C GLN A 76 -17.75 -24.62 -5.62
N LYS A 77 -17.68 -25.94 -5.82
CA LYS A 77 -18.76 -26.71 -6.47
C LYS A 77 -20.04 -26.73 -5.64
N LEU A 78 -19.94 -26.80 -4.32
CA LEU A 78 -21.10 -26.83 -3.42
C LEU A 78 -21.85 -25.49 -3.37
N HIS A 79 -21.11 -24.37 -3.43
CA HIS A 79 -21.66 -23.03 -3.19
C HIS A 79 -21.69 -22.13 -4.42
N ASN A 80 -21.25 -22.64 -5.58
CA ASN A 80 -20.91 -21.85 -6.76
C ASN A 80 -20.05 -20.61 -6.43
N TYR A 81 -19.09 -20.80 -5.52
CA TYR A 81 -18.32 -19.71 -4.93
C TYR A 81 -17.28 -19.16 -5.92
N SER A 82 -17.37 -17.86 -6.21
CA SER A 82 -16.41 -17.16 -7.05
C SER A 82 -15.79 -16.00 -6.27
N PRO A 83 -14.58 -16.15 -5.71
CA PRO A 83 -13.91 -15.07 -5.00
C PRO A 83 -13.47 -13.98 -5.99
N GLN A 84 -13.48 -12.73 -5.52
CA GLN A 84 -12.90 -11.61 -6.27
C GLN A 84 -11.38 -11.78 -6.39
N ARG A 85 -10.73 -12.29 -5.34
CA ARG A 85 -9.28 -12.56 -5.32
C ARG A 85 -9.01 -13.94 -4.73
N LEU A 86 -8.26 -14.74 -5.46
CA LEU A 86 -7.74 -16.03 -4.99
C LEU A 86 -6.23 -15.90 -4.75
N VAL A 87 -5.76 -16.28 -3.57
CA VAL A 87 -4.35 -16.29 -3.17
C VAL A 87 -3.90 -17.73 -2.96
N LEU A 88 -2.88 -18.16 -3.69
CA LEU A 88 -2.25 -19.48 -3.55
C LEU A 88 -0.90 -19.31 -2.85
N SER A 89 -0.80 -19.79 -1.62
CA SER A 89 0.41 -19.70 -0.78
C SER A 89 0.89 -21.06 -0.33
N ASN A 90 2.22 -21.27 -0.31
CA ASN A 90 2.85 -22.50 0.19
C ASN A 90 2.32 -23.81 -0.45
N ASN A 91 1.84 -23.77 -1.70
CA ASN A 91 1.32 -24.93 -2.43
C ASN A 91 2.34 -25.42 -3.47
N ILE A 92 3.56 -25.76 -3.02
CA ILE A 92 4.61 -26.30 -3.89
C ILE A 92 4.22 -27.73 -4.27
N GLY A 93 4.23 -28.06 -5.58
CA GLY A 93 3.97 -29.42 -6.08
C GLY A 93 2.51 -29.79 -6.31
N THR A 94 1.56 -28.85 -6.22
CA THR A 94 0.17 -29.09 -6.64
C THR A 94 0.00 -28.78 -8.13
N ASN A 95 0.57 -29.64 -8.98
CA ASN A 95 0.67 -29.50 -10.44
C ASN A 95 -0.67 -29.49 -11.19
N ASN A 96 -1.81 -29.60 -10.50
CA ASN A 96 -3.11 -29.81 -11.14
C ASN A 96 -4.01 -28.57 -11.17
N VAL A 97 -3.53 -27.40 -10.74
CA VAL A 97 -4.36 -26.17 -10.76
C VAL A 97 -4.43 -25.55 -12.16
N GLY A 98 -3.40 -25.74 -12.99
CA GLY A 98 -3.33 -25.15 -14.34
C GLY A 98 -3.88 -26.01 -15.48
N ALA A 99 -4.09 -27.32 -15.25
CA ALA A 99 -4.41 -28.27 -16.33
C ALA A 99 -5.89 -28.66 -16.40
N SER A 100 -6.67 -28.52 -15.32
CA SER A 100 -8.12 -28.77 -15.36
C SER A 100 -8.86 -27.47 -15.63
N THR A 101 -9.47 -27.38 -16.81
CA THR A 101 -10.29 -26.27 -17.34
C THR A 101 -11.58 -25.95 -16.55
N ASP A 102 -11.78 -26.54 -15.36
CA ASP A 102 -13.06 -26.51 -14.63
C ASP A 102 -13.14 -25.45 -13.51
N TRP A 103 -12.15 -24.56 -13.43
CA TRP A 103 -12.13 -23.52 -12.41
C TRP A 103 -12.80 -22.27 -12.96
N TYR A 104 -13.87 -21.79 -12.30
CA TYR A 104 -14.34 -20.43 -12.53
C TYR A 104 -13.18 -19.49 -12.19
N SER A 105 -12.66 -18.82 -13.22
CA SER A 105 -11.48 -17.98 -13.08
C SER A 105 -11.78 -16.87 -12.08
N PRO A 106 -11.04 -16.77 -10.96
CA PRO A 106 -11.14 -15.58 -10.11
C PRO A 106 -10.80 -14.34 -10.95
N TYR A 107 -11.36 -13.20 -10.55
CA TYR A 107 -11.06 -11.92 -11.22
C TYR A 107 -9.58 -11.54 -11.06
N LYS A 108 -8.94 -11.95 -9.95
CA LYS A 108 -7.49 -11.83 -9.73
C LYS A 108 -6.94 -13.08 -9.06
N LEU A 109 -5.95 -13.72 -9.69
CA LEU A 109 -5.13 -14.77 -9.06
C LEU A 109 -3.80 -14.18 -8.58
N GLU A 110 -3.48 -14.46 -7.32
CA GLU A 110 -2.19 -14.17 -6.70
C GLU A 110 -1.48 -15.46 -6.35
N ILE A 111 -0.22 -15.57 -6.75
CA ILE A 111 0.63 -16.72 -6.41
C ILE A 111 1.76 -16.28 -5.50
N VAL A 112 2.04 -17.09 -4.48
CA VAL A 112 3.09 -16.84 -3.48
C VAL A 112 4.07 -18.01 -3.50
N ASN A 113 5.33 -17.75 -3.85
CA ASN A 113 6.40 -18.74 -3.94
C ASN A 113 6.09 -19.97 -4.84
N ASN A 114 5.23 -19.81 -5.85
CA ASN A 114 4.93 -20.87 -6.80
C ASN A 114 5.09 -20.31 -8.22
N LEU A 115 6.22 -20.62 -8.86
CA LEU A 115 6.51 -20.18 -10.24
C LEU A 115 5.89 -21.10 -11.31
N GLU A 116 5.41 -22.29 -10.94
CA GLU A 116 4.84 -23.26 -11.90
C GLU A 116 3.53 -22.75 -12.50
N LEU A 117 2.76 -21.97 -11.73
CA LEU A 117 1.46 -21.43 -12.14
C LEU A 117 1.56 -20.03 -12.74
N ILE A 118 2.75 -19.44 -12.87
CA ILE A 118 2.92 -18.05 -13.31
C ILE A 118 2.40 -17.80 -14.73
N THR A 119 2.31 -18.84 -15.57
CA THR A 119 1.83 -18.75 -16.96
C THR A 119 0.31 -18.76 -17.09
N ALA A 120 -0.44 -19.02 -16.00
CA ALA A 120 -1.89 -19.04 -16.03
C ALA A 120 -2.46 -17.63 -16.27
N ARG A 121 -3.32 -17.48 -17.31
CA ARG A 121 -3.76 -16.18 -17.85
C ARG A 121 -4.42 -15.22 -16.86
N ASN A 122 -4.89 -15.71 -15.72
CA ASN A 122 -5.57 -14.94 -14.69
C ASN A 122 -4.67 -14.52 -13.52
N VAL A 123 -3.38 -14.88 -13.56
CA VAL A 123 -2.38 -14.43 -12.57
C VAL A 123 -2.09 -12.95 -12.77
N VAL A 124 -2.65 -12.12 -11.91
CA VAL A 124 -2.43 -10.67 -11.96
C VAL A 124 -1.29 -10.26 -11.02
N LYS A 125 -1.13 -10.99 -9.90
CA LYS A 125 -0.13 -10.69 -8.87
C LYS A 125 0.77 -11.88 -8.57
N VAL A 126 2.07 -11.62 -8.43
CA VAL A 126 3.06 -12.62 -8.02
C VAL A 126 3.83 -12.10 -6.81
N THR A 127 3.94 -12.92 -5.76
CA THR A 127 4.75 -12.61 -4.57
C THR A 127 5.85 -13.67 -4.41
N LEU A 128 7.10 -13.23 -4.30
CA LEU A 128 8.27 -14.09 -4.19
C LEU A 128 9.08 -13.70 -2.96
N PHE A 129 9.23 -14.64 -2.02
CA PHE A 129 10.10 -14.52 -0.87
C PHE A 129 11.46 -15.16 -1.21
N SER A 130 12.56 -14.42 -1.06
CA SER A 130 13.90 -14.86 -1.46
C SER A 130 14.34 -16.15 -0.77
N SER A 131 14.37 -17.20 -1.57
CA SER A 131 15.52 -18.11 -1.67
C SER A 131 15.54 -18.78 -3.05
N PHE A 132 15.26 -18.01 -4.11
CA PHE A 132 15.39 -18.52 -5.48
C PHE A 132 16.83 -18.34 -5.96
N SER A 133 17.54 -19.45 -6.12
CA SER A 133 18.90 -19.51 -6.66
C SER A 133 18.97 -19.24 -8.17
N LEU A 134 17.82 -19.19 -8.84
CA LEU A 134 17.71 -18.98 -10.27
C LEU A 134 17.19 -17.57 -10.57
N PRO A 135 17.84 -16.83 -11.49
CA PRO A 135 17.28 -15.56 -11.98
C PRO A 135 15.89 -15.81 -12.56
N ILE A 136 14.92 -14.97 -12.19
CA ILE A 136 13.58 -14.99 -12.78
C ILE A 136 13.75 -14.61 -14.26
N ARG A 137 13.80 -15.60 -15.15
CA ARG A 137 14.18 -15.37 -16.56
C ARG A 137 13.11 -14.64 -17.38
N ALA A 138 11.83 -14.74 -16.99
CA ALA A 138 10.75 -13.95 -17.60
C ALA A 138 9.50 -13.96 -16.70
N ILE A 139 9.00 -12.78 -16.34
CA ILE A 139 7.65 -12.62 -15.81
C ILE A 139 6.69 -12.49 -17.01
N PRO A 140 5.63 -13.32 -17.11
CA PRO A 140 4.66 -13.22 -18.20
C PRO A 140 3.98 -11.85 -18.28
N SER A 141 3.63 -11.43 -19.50
CA SER A 141 3.11 -10.09 -19.80
C SER A 141 1.73 -9.75 -19.21
N HIS A 142 0.96 -10.76 -18.78
CA HIS A 142 -0.34 -10.59 -18.15
C HIS A 142 -0.23 -10.30 -16.64
N VAL A 143 0.93 -10.58 -16.03
CA VAL A 143 1.23 -10.21 -14.64
C VAL A 143 1.49 -8.70 -14.63
N THR A 144 0.75 -7.97 -13.80
CA THR A 144 0.87 -6.51 -13.66
C THR A 144 1.31 -6.08 -12.26
N GLU A 145 1.17 -6.95 -11.26
CA GLU A 145 1.53 -6.69 -9.87
C GLU A 145 2.63 -7.68 -9.43
N LEU A 146 3.74 -7.19 -8.87
CA LEU A 146 4.87 -8.04 -8.47
C LEU A 146 5.42 -7.60 -7.11
N SER A 147 5.61 -8.55 -6.21
CA SER A 147 6.22 -8.35 -4.90
C SER A 147 7.41 -9.29 -4.74
N ILE A 148 8.61 -8.74 -4.54
CA ILE A 148 9.82 -9.54 -4.33
C ILE A 148 10.49 -9.13 -3.04
N PHE A 149 10.82 -10.11 -2.23
CA PHE A 149 11.74 -9.96 -1.12
C PHE A 149 13.04 -10.58 -1.59
N GLY A 150 14.11 -9.81 -1.80
CA GLY A 150 15.34 -10.33 -2.39
C GLY A 150 16.21 -9.29 -3.09
N ASP A 151 17.47 -9.65 -3.33
CA ASP A 151 18.55 -8.73 -3.66
C ASP A 151 18.93 -8.66 -5.15
N LYS A 152 18.45 -9.59 -5.98
CA LYS A 152 18.80 -9.64 -7.40
C LYS A 152 17.56 -9.79 -8.27
N LEU A 153 17.12 -8.66 -8.80
CA LEU A 153 16.02 -8.62 -9.75
C LEU A 153 16.48 -7.99 -11.05
N ASN A 154 16.24 -8.70 -12.16
CA ASN A 154 16.39 -8.15 -13.50
C ASN A 154 15.01 -8.21 -14.17
N LEU A 155 14.30 -7.08 -14.24
CA LEU A 155 12.95 -6.98 -14.82
C LEU A 155 12.95 -6.40 -16.23
N VAL A 156 14.05 -6.54 -16.96
CA VAL A 156 14.17 -6.01 -18.32
C VAL A 156 13.02 -6.58 -19.19
N HIS A 157 12.08 -5.69 -19.56
CA HIS A 157 10.89 -5.94 -20.41
C HIS A 157 9.64 -6.59 -19.77
N SER A 158 9.21 -6.13 -18.59
CA SER A 158 7.93 -6.54 -17.98
C SER A 158 6.80 -5.50 -18.11
N ASN A 159 5.55 -5.96 -18.15
CA ASN A 159 4.33 -5.13 -18.08
C ASN A 159 3.93 -4.78 -16.64
N ILE A 160 4.86 -4.90 -15.69
CA ILE A 160 4.60 -4.63 -14.27
C ILE A 160 4.24 -3.15 -14.09
N GLN A 161 3.08 -2.92 -13.49
CA GLN A 161 2.55 -1.60 -13.14
C GLN A 161 2.74 -1.30 -11.66
N THR A 162 2.61 -2.31 -10.81
CA THR A 162 2.81 -2.20 -9.35
C THR A 162 3.94 -3.12 -8.92
N LEU A 163 5.00 -2.54 -8.37
CA LEU A 163 6.19 -3.26 -7.93
C LEU A 163 6.48 -2.99 -6.45
N GLU A 164 6.61 -4.05 -5.66
CA GLU A 164 7.07 -4.01 -4.27
C GLU A 164 8.38 -4.79 -4.18
N ILE A 165 9.45 -4.17 -3.69
CA ILE A 165 10.77 -4.80 -3.58
C ILE A 165 11.31 -4.57 -2.19
N ASN A 166 11.85 -5.63 -1.57
CA ASN A 166 12.49 -5.56 -0.27
C ASN A 166 13.99 -5.90 -0.35
N GLN A 167 14.84 -5.08 0.29
CA GLN A 167 16.31 -5.15 0.28
C GLN A 167 16.95 -4.99 -1.11
N PHE A 168 16.33 -4.18 -1.96
CA PHE A 168 16.81 -3.92 -3.33
C PHE A 168 18.12 -3.11 -3.31
N ASP A 169 19.06 -3.42 -4.21
CA ASP A 169 20.25 -2.61 -4.42
C ASP A 169 19.96 -1.47 -5.39
N LEU A 170 19.96 -0.23 -4.88
CA LEU A 170 19.49 0.94 -5.62
C LEU A 170 20.36 1.29 -6.84
N ARG A 171 21.56 0.70 -6.97
CA ARG A 171 22.38 0.84 -8.19
C ARG A 171 21.67 0.30 -9.43
N TYR A 172 20.73 -0.64 -9.25
CA TYR A 172 19.97 -1.25 -10.33
C TYR A 172 18.61 -0.58 -10.56
N MET A 173 18.32 0.56 -9.93
CA MET A 173 17.03 1.25 -10.09
C MET A 173 16.75 1.63 -11.54
N GLU A 174 17.77 2.02 -12.29
CA GLU A 174 17.65 2.38 -13.71
C GLU A 174 17.31 1.19 -14.63
N LEU A 175 17.43 -0.05 -14.14
CA LEU A 175 17.05 -1.26 -14.88
C LEU A 175 15.55 -1.56 -14.76
N LEU A 176 14.82 -0.84 -13.91
CA LEU A 176 13.39 -0.99 -13.78
C LEU A 176 12.65 -0.38 -14.98
N THR A 177 11.55 -1.01 -15.37
CA THR A 177 10.81 -0.63 -16.58
C THR A 177 9.98 0.62 -16.39
N GLU A 178 9.81 1.39 -17.47
CA GLU A 178 8.95 2.59 -17.48
C GLU A 178 7.46 2.28 -17.35
N SER A 179 7.05 1.01 -17.45
CA SER A 179 5.66 0.57 -17.22
C SER A 179 5.21 0.70 -15.76
N ILE A 180 6.16 0.81 -14.82
CA ILE A 180 5.88 0.87 -13.39
C ILE A 180 5.26 2.24 -13.05
N LYS A 181 4.06 2.19 -12.49
CA LYS A 181 3.29 3.34 -12.00
C LYS A 181 3.33 3.44 -10.48
N GLU A 182 3.41 2.30 -9.80
CA GLU A 182 3.47 2.25 -8.35
C GLU A 182 4.69 1.46 -7.90
N LEU A 183 5.56 2.08 -7.09
CA LEU A 183 6.75 1.45 -6.56
C LEU A 183 6.77 1.52 -5.04
N LYS A 184 7.00 0.38 -4.39
CA LYS A 184 7.24 0.28 -2.96
C LYS A 184 8.62 -0.32 -2.72
N LEU A 185 9.52 0.49 -2.19
CA LEU A 185 10.86 0.10 -1.78
C LEU A 185 10.88 -0.07 -0.27
N LEU A 186 11.03 -1.31 0.18
CA LEU A 186 11.00 -1.69 1.59
C LEU A 186 12.39 -2.13 2.02
N GLU A 187 13.15 -1.28 2.71
CA GLU A 187 14.58 -1.50 2.94
C GLU A 187 15.37 -1.61 1.62
N PHE A 188 16.61 -1.17 1.63
CA PHE A 188 17.45 -1.16 0.44
C PHE A 188 18.92 -1.25 0.82
N LYS A 189 19.72 -1.68 -0.14
CA LYS A 189 21.17 -1.66 -0.08
C LYS A 189 21.66 -0.45 -0.88
N LEU A 190 22.57 0.30 -0.29
CA LEU A 190 23.22 1.43 -0.95
C LEU A 190 24.70 1.42 -0.55
N PRO A 191 25.63 1.15 -1.48
CA PRO A 191 27.05 1.28 -1.20
C PRO A 191 27.38 2.73 -0.81
N SER A 192 28.29 2.92 0.15
CA SER A 192 28.69 4.26 0.62
C SER A 192 29.31 5.12 -0.47
N SER A 193 29.87 4.52 -1.53
CA SER A 193 30.40 5.21 -2.70
C SER A 193 29.34 5.69 -3.68
N PHE A 194 28.07 5.25 -3.54
CA PHE A 194 26.99 5.62 -4.43
C PHE A 194 26.17 6.76 -3.82
N PRO A 195 26.20 7.97 -4.39
CA PRO A 195 25.46 9.10 -3.85
C PRO A 195 23.95 8.88 -3.99
N SER A 196 23.20 9.10 -2.91
CA SER A 196 21.74 8.95 -2.86
C SER A 196 21.02 9.78 -3.94
N SER A 197 21.55 10.94 -4.28
CA SER A 197 21.00 11.83 -5.31
C SER A 197 21.15 11.29 -6.74
N SER A 198 21.97 10.27 -6.97
CA SER A 198 22.11 9.62 -8.28
C SER A 198 21.12 8.47 -8.51
N VAL A 199 20.28 8.13 -7.53
CA VAL A 199 19.22 7.13 -7.73
C VAL A 199 18.17 7.69 -8.70
N LYS A 200 18.01 7.05 -9.86
CA LYS A 200 17.02 7.42 -10.88
C LYS A 200 15.84 6.47 -10.85
N PHE A 201 14.66 6.99 -10.53
CA PHE A 201 13.42 6.24 -10.47
C PHE A 201 12.73 6.15 -11.85
N PRO A 202 11.86 5.16 -12.09
CA PRO A 202 11.04 5.09 -13.30
C PRO A 202 10.21 6.37 -13.51
N ILE A 203 10.26 6.94 -14.72
CA ILE A 203 9.70 8.27 -15.02
C ILE A 203 8.17 8.35 -14.93
N ASN A 204 7.46 7.23 -15.11
CA ASN A 204 6.00 7.16 -15.13
C ASN A 204 5.38 6.85 -13.75
N LEU A 205 6.18 6.91 -12.68
CA LEU A 205 5.66 6.71 -11.33
C LEU A 205 4.58 7.74 -11.00
N THR A 206 3.44 7.24 -10.53
CA THR A 206 2.35 8.02 -9.93
C THR A 206 2.35 7.88 -8.41
N HIS A 207 2.81 6.74 -7.88
CA HIS A 207 2.90 6.48 -6.44
C HIS A 207 4.25 5.89 -6.08
N LEU A 208 4.90 6.48 -5.07
CA LEU A 208 6.17 6.02 -4.54
C LEU A 208 6.08 5.82 -3.04
N THR A 209 6.45 4.64 -2.56
CA THR A 209 6.66 4.36 -1.15
C THR A 209 8.12 3.99 -0.92
N ILE A 210 8.78 4.65 0.03
CA ILE A 210 10.15 4.34 0.44
C ILE A 210 10.13 4.09 1.95
N THR A 211 10.70 2.97 2.38
CA THR A 211 10.97 2.68 3.79
C THR A 211 12.45 2.40 3.97
N GLU A 212 13.10 3.21 4.80
CA GLU A 212 14.50 3.02 5.16
C GLU A 212 14.67 1.86 6.14
N GLY A 213 15.68 1.03 5.88
CA GLY A 213 16.14 -0.02 6.77
C GLY A 213 17.40 0.41 7.52
N GLN A 214 18.51 -0.29 7.26
CA GLN A 214 19.84 0.05 7.79
C GLN A 214 20.58 1.13 6.97
N HIS A 215 20.03 1.51 5.83
CA HIS A 215 20.58 2.52 4.93
C HIS A 215 19.62 3.71 4.85
N SER A 216 20.19 4.90 4.68
CA SER A 216 19.49 6.18 4.57
C SER A 216 19.67 6.75 3.17
N LEU A 217 18.64 7.41 2.64
CA LEU A 217 18.80 8.31 1.50
C LEU A 217 18.89 9.72 2.06
N SER A 218 20.11 10.28 2.11
CA SER A 218 20.30 11.63 2.66
C SER A 218 19.74 12.73 1.75
N SER A 219 19.62 12.45 0.45
CA SER A 219 18.98 13.29 -0.55
C SER A 219 18.55 12.45 -1.76
N ILE A 220 17.41 12.80 -2.36
CA ILE A 220 16.84 12.15 -3.53
C ILE A 220 16.34 13.23 -4.48
N ASN A 221 16.56 13.05 -5.78
CA ASN A 221 15.96 13.91 -6.80
C ASN A 221 14.69 13.27 -7.38
N LEU A 222 13.52 13.79 -7.00
CA LEU A 222 12.22 13.35 -7.54
C LEU A 222 11.62 14.35 -8.54
N GLN A 223 12.33 15.44 -8.86
CA GLN A 223 11.76 16.58 -9.60
C GLN A 223 11.39 16.21 -11.04
N SER A 224 12.10 15.24 -11.63
CA SER A 224 11.85 14.74 -12.98
C SER A 224 10.63 13.81 -13.07
N LEU A 225 10.06 13.36 -11.94
CA LEU A 225 8.91 12.47 -11.91
C LEU A 225 7.60 13.26 -12.07
N LEU A 226 7.38 13.80 -13.28
CA LEU A 226 6.28 14.74 -13.56
C LEU A 226 4.88 14.15 -13.29
N PHE A 227 4.73 12.83 -13.29
CA PHE A 227 3.47 12.15 -13.03
C PHE A 227 3.27 11.73 -11.56
N LEU A 228 4.26 11.97 -10.69
CA LEU A 228 4.20 11.53 -9.30
C LEU A 228 3.14 12.32 -8.53
N LYS A 229 2.09 11.62 -8.09
CA LYS A 229 0.96 12.19 -7.34
C LYS A 229 1.06 11.93 -5.85
N SER A 230 1.66 10.82 -5.44
CA SER A 230 1.74 10.42 -4.04
C SER A 230 3.13 9.95 -3.64
N LEU A 231 3.64 10.47 -2.54
CA LEU A 231 4.84 10.00 -1.86
C LEU A 231 4.51 9.55 -0.44
N ASN A 232 4.95 8.35 -0.07
CA ASN A 232 5.01 7.88 1.31
C ASN A 232 6.46 7.54 1.67
N TYR A 233 7.06 8.32 2.56
CA TYR A 233 8.44 8.14 2.98
C TYR A 233 8.52 7.84 4.47
N LYS A 234 9.09 6.70 4.82
CA LYS A 234 9.39 6.33 6.20
C LYS A 234 10.90 6.22 6.39
N GLY A 235 11.47 7.13 7.16
CA GLY A 235 12.87 7.08 7.57
C GLY A 235 13.11 6.14 8.75
N ASN A 236 14.36 6.10 9.21
CA ASN A 236 14.76 5.38 10.41
C ASN A 236 15.54 6.27 11.38
N LEU A 237 14.88 6.78 12.42
CA LEU A 237 15.47 7.68 13.43
C LEU A 237 16.63 7.08 14.23
N LYS A 238 16.85 5.76 14.17
CA LYS A 238 17.94 5.07 14.89
C LYS A 238 19.24 4.99 14.10
N LEU A 239 19.27 5.48 12.86
CA LEU A 239 20.47 5.44 12.04
C LEU A 239 21.48 6.49 12.49
N ASN A 240 22.76 6.10 12.48
CA ASN A 240 23.90 6.98 12.73
C ASN A 240 24.51 7.55 11.44
N THR A 241 23.83 7.38 10.30
CA THR A 241 24.26 7.87 8.99
C THR A 241 23.63 9.24 8.69
N PRO A 242 24.17 10.02 7.73
CA PRO A 242 23.54 11.24 7.27
C PRO A 242 22.10 10.98 6.82
N GLN A 243 21.18 11.84 7.25
CA GLN A 243 19.74 11.77 6.94
C GLN A 243 19.27 13.07 6.33
N MET A 244 18.11 13.04 5.69
CA MET A 244 17.44 14.25 5.24
C MET A 244 17.22 15.23 6.41
N THR A 245 17.59 16.49 6.19
CA THR A 245 17.43 17.57 7.17
C THR A 245 16.52 18.68 6.66
N SER A 246 16.29 18.74 5.35
CA SER A 246 15.43 19.72 4.68
C SER A 246 14.45 19.05 3.72
N MET A 247 13.27 19.65 3.55
CA MET A 247 12.33 19.25 2.48
C MET A 247 12.94 19.37 1.07
N GLN A 248 13.92 20.26 0.89
CA GLN A 248 14.64 20.39 -0.38
C GLN A 248 15.46 19.14 -0.72
N ASP A 249 15.80 18.31 0.27
CA ASP A 249 16.55 17.08 0.05
C ASP A 249 15.75 16.03 -0.73
N LEU A 250 14.42 16.15 -0.80
CA LEU A 250 13.52 15.28 -1.58
C LEU A 250 13.31 15.75 -3.03
N GLN A 251 13.54 17.05 -3.30
CA GLN A 251 13.32 17.71 -4.59
C GLN A 251 12.02 17.26 -5.27
N LEU A 252 10.87 17.44 -4.60
CA LEU A 252 9.58 16.95 -5.08
C LEU A 252 9.12 17.68 -6.36
N PRO A 253 8.39 17.00 -7.27
CA PRO A 253 7.81 17.63 -8.44
C PRO A 253 6.60 18.49 -8.06
N GLU A 254 6.32 19.55 -8.83
CA GLU A 254 5.19 20.47 -8.57
C GLU A 254 3.82 19.79 -8.70
N SER A 255 3.74 18.64 -9.37
CA SER A 255 2.53 17.85 -9.60
C SER A 255 2.09 17.00 -8.41
N ILE A 256 2.90 16.94 -7.34
CA ILE A 256 2.65 16.14 -6.15
C ILE A 256 1.38 16.61 -5.42
N GLU A 257 0.50 15.68 -5.09
CA GLU A 257 -0.79 15.97 -4.44
C GLU A 257 -0.84 15.49 -3.00
N ARG A 258 -0.16 14.37 -2.70
CA ARG A 258 -0.14 13.73 -1.39
C ARG A 258 1.29 13.42 -0.95
N VAL A 259 1.65 13.88 0.24
CA VAL A 259 2.95 13.60 0.86
C VAL A 259 2.72 13.11 2.28
N CYS A 260 3.17 11.89 2.58
CA CYS A 260 3.21 11.35 3.93
C CYS A 260 4.67 11.08 4.28
N LEU A 261 5.18 11.73 5.33
CA LEU A 261 6.54 11.59 5.79
C LEU A 261 6.53 11.13 7.25
N LYS A 262 7.29 10.08 7.54
CA LYS A 262 7.34 9.45 8.87
C LYS A 262 8.77 9.20 9.32
N CYS A 263 9.03 9.43 10.61
CA CYS A 263 10.29 9.08 11.29
C CYS A 263 11.53 9.72 10.63
N LEU A 264 11.49 11.02 10.35
CA LEU A 264 12.61 11.77 9.77
C LEU A 264 13.19 12.79 10.76
N ASN A 265 14.48 13.08 10.60
CA ASN A 265 15.19 14.13 11.33
C ASN A 265 15.17 15.48 10.61
N LEU A 266 14.08 15.76 9.87
CA LEU A 266 13.89 17.03 9.19
C LEU A 266 13.84 18.18 10.21
N VAL A 267 14.63 19.20 9.93
CA VAL A 267 14.79 20.39 10.76
C VAL A 267 13.87 21.50 10.26
N SER A 268 13.63 21.54 8.94
CA SER A 268 12.81 22.57 8.31
C SER A 268 11.92 22.04 7.19
N LEU A 269 10.71 22.61 7.09
CA LEU A 269 9.77 22.42 5.99
C LEU A 269 9.82 23.54 4.95
N GLN A 270 10.87 24.36 4.96
CA GLN A 270 11.04 25.42 3.96
C GLN A 270 10.95 24.87 2.54
N SER A 271 10.34 25.66 1.64
CA SER A 271 9.98 25.30 0.25
C SER A 271 8.74 24.44 0.07
N ILE A 272 8.07 23.99 1.15
CA ILE A 272 6.81 23.25 0.99
C ILE A 272 5.71 24.11 0.34
N SER A 273 5.73 25.42 0.57
CA SER A 273 4.85 26.42 -0.07
C SER A 273 4.90 26.40 -1.60
N ASN A 274 5.98 25.89 -2.18
CA ASN A 274 6.17 25.86 -3.63
C ASN A 274 5.38 24.71 -4.29
N LEU A 275 4.91 23.73 -3.50
CA LEU A 275 4.14 22.58 -3.98
C LEU A 275 2.67 22.96 -4.17
N LYS A 276 2.37 23.70 -5.24
CA LYS A 276 1.06 24.28 -5.49
C LYS A 276 -0.08 23.25 -5.62
N CYS A 277 0.23 22.03 -6.08
CA CYS A 277 -0.75 20.95 -6.21
C CYS A 277 -0.97 20.15 -4.91
N LEU A 278 -0.17 20.41 -3.86
CA LEU A 278 -0.22 19.63 -2.63
C LEU A 278 -1.55 19.88 -1.90
N THR A 279 -2.36 18.84 -1.80
CA THR A 279 -3.65 18.88 -1.10
C THR A 279 -3.62 18.13 0.22
N HIS A 280 -2.70 17.17 0.39
CA HIS A 280 -2.58 16.38 1.62
C HIS A 280 -1.13 16.26 2.08
N LEU A 281 -0.89 16.63 3.33
CA LEU A 281 0.40 16.51 4.00
C LEU A 281 0.24 15.80 5.34
N GLU A 282 1.01 14.74 5.53
CA GLU A 282 1.13 14.06 6.83
C GLU A 282 2.60 14.06 7.27
N ILE A 283 2.83 14.49 8.51
CA ILE A 283 4.14 14.56 9.15
C ILE A 283 4.04 13.82 10.47
N ILE A 284 4.81 12.74 10.59
CA ILE A 284 4.71 11.81 11.71
C ILE A 284 6.10 11.58 12.32
N ASP A 285 6.24 11.77 13.64
CA ASP A 285 7.47 11.50 14.38
C ASP A 285 8.70 12.28 13.87
N PHE A 286 8.63 13.62 13.91
CA PHE A 286 9.73 14.51 13.50
C PHE A 286 10.35 15.19 14.73
N PRO A 287 11.31 14.55 15.43
CA PRO A 287 11.83 15.05 16.71
C PRO A 287 12.60 16.38 16.62
N LYS A 288 13.13 16.72 15.45
CA LYS A 288 13.98 17.91 15.24
C LYS A 288 13.28 19.05 14.49
N LEU A 289 12.01 18.87 14.16
CA LEU A 289 11.28 19.87 13.37
C LEU A 289 10.86 21.03 14.27
N PHE A 290 11.61 22.13 14.22
CA PHE A 290 11.29 23.33 14.99
C PHE A 290 10.58 24.42 14.17
N THR A 291 10.77 24.46 12.84
CA THR A 291 10.17 25.51 11.99
C THR A 291 8.74 25.23 11.56
N PHE A 292 8.11 24.14 12.04
CA PHE A 292 6.76 23.73 11.61
C PHE A 292 5.77 24.89 11.63
N PHE A 293 5.80 25.69 12.68
CA PHE A 293 4.84 26.77 12.88
C PHE A 293 5.20 28.09 12.19
N ASP A 294 6.45 28.24 11.76
CA ASP A 294 6.89 29.37 10.93
C ASP A 294 6.75 29.04 9.43
N THR A 295 6.32 27.81 9.12
CA THR A 295 6.22 27.32 7.75
C THR A 295 4.95 27.86 7.09
N LYS A 296 5.12 28.48 5.92
CA LYS A 296 4.00 28.79 5.03
C LYS A 296 3.62 27.54 4.25
N PHE A 297 2.38 27.09 4.41
CA PHE A 297 1.83 25.96 3.67
C PHE A 297 1.25 26.41 2.31
N PRO A 298 1.17 25.52 1.31
CA PRO A 298 0.47 25.79 0.05
C PRO A 298 -0.99 26.20 0.28
N SER A 299 -1.48 27.17 -0.50
CA SER A 299 -2.87 27.63 -0.41
C SER A 299 -3.89 26.56 -0.78
N GLY A 300 -3.52 25.56 -1.59
CA GLY A 300 -4.37 24.43 -1.97
C GLY A 300 -4.40 23.28 -0.96
N LEU A 301 -3.69 23.40 0.18
CA LEU A 301 -3.61 22.33 1.17
C LEU A 301 -4.97 22.14 1.86
N LYS A 302 -5.55 20.96 1.69
CA LYS A 302 -6.84 20.57 2.26
C LYS A 302 -6.71 19.75 3.54
N THR A 303 -5.62 19.02 3.68
CA THR A 303 -5.38 18.16 4.85
C THR A 303 -3.94 18.33 5.32
N LEU A 304 -3.78 18.65 6.61
CA LEU A 304 -2.49 18.65 7.31
C LEU A 304 -2.61 17.81 8.58
N ILE A 305 -1.79 16.77 8.69
CA ILE A 305 -1.69 15.97 9.90
C ILE A 305 -0.26 16.11 10.44
N TYR A 306 -0.13 16.58 11.68
CA TYR A 306 1.13 16.56 12.42
C TYR A 306 0.95 15.79 13.72
N LYS A 307 1.67 14.67 13.86
CA LYS A 307 1.51 13.77 15.01
C LYS A 307 2.80 13.05 15.39
N PHE A 308 2.79 12.47 16.57
CA PHE A 308 3.84 11.59 17.08
C PHE A 308 3.21 10.27 17.49
N ASP A 309 3.61 9.19 16.83
CA ASP A 309 3.16 7.82 17.11
C ASP A 309 4.19 7.08 17.99
N THR A 310 5.48 7.32 17.76
CA THR A 310 6.56 6.48 18.32
C THR A 310 7.59 7.26 19.12
N VAL A 311 7.63 8.58 18.95
CA VAL A 311 8.58 9.45 19.64
C VAL A 311 7.85 10.32 20.65
N VAL A 312 8.38 10.41 21.87
CA VAL A 312 7.93 11.44 22.83
C VAL A 312 8.63 12.74 22.45
N PRO A 313 7.89 13.77 21.99
CA PRO A 313 8.54 14.99 21.56
C PRO A 313 9.08 15.75 22.76
N ASN A 314 10.36 16.13 22.71
CA ASN A 314 10.92 17.10 23.65
C ASN A 314 10.59 18.50 23.12
N LEU A 315 9.30 18.87 23.21
CA LEU A 315 8.81 20.15 22.69
C LEU A 315 9.47 21.30 23.43
N SER A 316 10.00 22.26 22.70
CA SER A 316 10.50 23.49 23.29
C SER A 316 9.36 24.26 23.97
N TYR A 317 9.69 25.13 24.94
CA TYR A 317 8.72 26.01 25.60
C TYR A 317 7.83 26.76 24.58
N PHE A 318 8.42 27.24 23.49
CA PHE A 318 7.70 27.95 22.42
C PHE A 318 6.70 27.05 21.69
N GLN A 319 7.07 25.80 21.38
CA GLN A 319 6.17 24.84 20.75
C GLN A 319 5.01 24.47 21.70
N ASN A 320 5.28 24.34 23.00
CA ASN A 320 4.22 24.16 24.01
C ASN A 320 3.28 25.36 24.06
N GLN A 321 3.79 26.59 24.05
CA GLN A 321 2.96 27.81 24.03
C GLN A 321 2.12 27.93 22.76
N MET A 322 2.66 27.55 21.60
CA MET A 322 1.89 27.61 20.36
C MET A 322 0.82 26.53 20.28
N VAL A 323 1.07 25.32 20.79
CA VAL A 323 0.02 24.32 21.00
C VAL A 323 -1.09 24.84 21.92
N LEU A 324 -0.76 25.66 22.92
CA LEU A 324 -1.77 26.30 23.80
C LEU A 324 -2.55 27.43 23.11
N ASN A 325 -2.00 28.02 22.05
CA ASN A 325 -2.62 29.11 21.29
C ASN A 325 -3.48 28.63 20.11
N PHE A 326 -3.39 27.36 19.72
CA PHE A 326 -4.33 26.78 18.75
C PHE A 326 -5.70 26.61 19.39
N ASP A 327 -6.74 27.04 18.68
CA ASP A 327 -8.12 26.80 19.08
C ASP A 327 -8.34 25.30 19.34
N SER A 328 -8.81 24.98 20.55
CA SER A 328 -9.08 23.61 21.02
C SER A 328 -10.01 22.81 20.10
N SER A 329 -10.86 23.46 19.32
CA SER A 329 -11.72 22.82 18.32
C SER A 329 -10.95 22.24 17.11
N ARG A 330 -9.72 22.71 16.90
CA ARG A 330 -8.82 22.38 15.77
C ARG A 330 -7.68 21.45 16.19
N LEU A 331 -7.59 21.16 17.48
CA LEU A 331 -6.63 20.24 18.09
C LEU A 331 -7.36 18.97 18.53
N VAL A 332 -7.21 17.89 17.76
CA VAL A 332 -7.69 16.58 18.22
C VAL A 332 -6.57 15.93 19.04
N ARG A 333 -6.67 15.99 20.37
CA ARG A 333 -5.85 15.15 21.27
C ARG A 333 -6.52 13.80 21.45
N GLU A 334 -6.20 12.83 20.60
CA GLU A 334 -6.64 11.44 20.80
C GLU A 334 -5.71 10.75 21.81
N THR A 335 -6.09 10.76 23.08
CA THR A 335 -5.33 10.08 24.16
C THR A 335 -5.60 8.57 24.24
N THR A 336 -6.44 8.02 23.36
CA THR A 336 -6.95 6.64 23.47
C THR A 336 -5.99 5.55 23.01
N THR A 337 -4.87 5.89 22.35
CA THR A 337 -3.92 4.88 21.82
C THR A 337 -2.44 5.12 22.17
N GLY A 338 -2.11 6.11 23.00
CA GLY A 338 -0.71 6.48 23.28
C GLY A 338 -0.01 7.25 22.15
N ASN A 339 -0.67 7.44 21.00
CA ASN A 339 -0.25 8.35 19.94
C ASN A 339 -0.72 9.78 20.27
N MET A 340 0.11 10.80 20.06
CA MET A 340 -0.26 12.19 20.25
C MET A 340 -0.39 12.91 18.91
N ILE A 341 -1.61 13.32 18.54
CA ILE A 341 -1.86 14.19 17.39
C ILE A 341 -1.78 15.65 17.87
N PHE A 342 -0.90 16.44 17.25
CA PHE A 342 -0.62 17.82 17.64
C PHE A 342 -1.32 18.85 16.76
N LEU A 343 -1.66 18.50 15.52
CA LEU A 343 -2.47 19.35 14.64
C LEU A 343 -3.16 18.48 13.59
N LYS A 344 -4.46 18.68 13.39
CA LYS A 344 -5.22 18.12 12.28
C LYS A 344 -6.05 19.21 11.63
N ILE A 345 -5.64 19.62 10.42
CA ILE A 345 -6.42 20.47 9.53
C ILE A 345 -7.07 19.54 8.51
N ASP A 346 -8.38 19.69 8.30
CA ASP A 346 -9.12 19.07 7.20
C ASP A 346 -9.84 20.13 6.36
N GLU A 347 -10.65 19.69 5.40
CA GLU A 347 -11.34 20.55 4.43
C GLU A 347 -12.25 21.62 5.06
N ARG A 348 -12.52 21.54 6.37
CA ARG A 348 -13.34 22.50 7.13
C ARG A 348 -12.52 23.59 7.81
N PHE A 349 -11.20 23.59 7.65
CA PHE A 349 -10.30 24.52 8.32
C PHE A 349 -10.18 25.85 7.55
N GLU A 350 -10.58 26.95 8.19
CA GLU A 350 -10.29 28.30 7.72
C GLU A 350 -9.01 28.83 8.40
N THR A 351 -7.98 29.14 7.62
CA THR A 351 -6.80 29.87 8.12
C THR A 351 -7.24 31.26 8.59
N PRO A 352 -6.78 31.75 9.76
CA PRO A 352 -7.03 33.12 10.16
C PRO A 352 -6.53 34.07 9.06
N THR A 353 -7.40 34.95 8.57
CA THR A 353 -7.00 36.07 7.72
C THR A 353 -6.17 37.02 8.57
N ASN A 354 -4.93 37.26 8.16
CA ASN A 354 -4.08 38.32 8.74
C ASN A 354 -4.78 39.66 8.75
#